data_AF-A0A0F0HJL5-F1
#
_entry.id   AF-A0A0F0HJL5-F1
#
_cell.length_a   1.000
_cell.length_b   1.000
_cell.length_c   1.000
_cell.angle_alpha   90.00
_cell.angle_beta   90.00
_cell.angle_gamma   90.00
#
_symmetry.space_group_name_H-M   'P 1'
#
loop_
_entity.id
_entity.type
_entity.pdbx_description
1 polymer ?
#
loop_
_entity_poly.entity_id
_entity_poly.type
_entity_poly.pdbx_seq_one_letter_code
_entity_poly.pdbx_strand_id
1 'polypeptide(L)'
;MNRSDIDEAKLRQADAVELRRAGATYAQIGDALGVNRKTAWNYVQAALAERARETAPDRDALIGEQIAILDTVLEGLLPKAAKGETRAAEVVLKALDRHARLFGLDAPVRIKAELTDERIARVMQLAEEIAEVGQ
;
A
#
# COMPACT_ATOMS: atom_id res chain seq x y z
N MET A 1 -15.14 28.23 14.08
CA MET A 1 -14.19 27.68 15.06
C MET A 1 -12.97 28.58 15.08
N ASN A 2 -12.58 29.06 16.26
CA ASN A 2 -11.50 30.03 16.43
C ASN A 2 -10.14 29.30 16.40
N ARG A 3 -9.05 29.96 16.01
CA ARG A 3 -7.70 29.34 15.92
C ARG A 3 -7.25 28.73 17.27
N SER A 4 -7.63 29.37 18.37
CA SER A 4 -7.40 28.89 19.75
C SER A 4 -8.05 27.53 20.04
N ASP A 5 -9.26 27.28 19.51
CA ASP A 5 -10.01 26.04 19.78
C ASP A 5 -9.37 24.85 19.06
N ILE A 6 -8.73 25.11 17.92
CA ILE A 6 -8.04 24.11 17.11
C ILE A 6 -6.76 23.64 17.82
N ASP A 7 -6.00 24.59 18.39
CA ASP A 7 -4.74 24.30 19.08
C ASP A 7 -5.00 23.51 20.37
N GLU A 8 -6.06 23.86 21.11
CA GLU A 8 -6.48 23.09 22.30
C GLU A 8 -6.91 21.65 21.94
N ALA A 9 -7.65 21.48 20.84
CA ALA A 9 -8.04 20.15 20.37
C ALA A 9 -6.83 19.30 19.95
N LYS A 10 -5.83 19.89 19.30
CA LYS A 10 -4.58 19.20 18.94
C LYS A 10 -3.77 18.80 20.18
N LEU A 11 -3.71 19.65 21.20
CA LEU A 11 -3.03 19.34 22.45
C LEU A 11 -3.70 18.12 23.14
N ARG A 12 -5.03 18.11 23.24
CA ARG A 12 -5.76 16.97 23.81
C ARG A 12 -5.58 15.68 23.01
N GLN A 13 -5.43 15.76 21.68
CA GLN A 13 -5.13 14.62 20.82
C GLN A 13 -3.72 14.06 21.10
N ALA A 14 -2.73 14.94 21.27
CA ALA A 14 -1.36 14.55 21.62
C ALA A 14 -1.32 13.86 22.99
N ASP A 15 -1.98 14.42 24.00
CA ASP A 15 -2.02 13.84 25.34
C ASP A 15 -2.72 12.46 25.34
N ALA A 16 -3.82 12.33 24.59
CA ALA A 16 -4.56 11.08 24.47
C ALA A 16 -3.71 9.94 23.86
N VAL A 17 -2.92 10.24 22.82
CA VAL A 17 -2.08 9.21 22.17
C VAL A 17 -0.89 8.79 23.04
N GLU A 18 -0.32 9.70 23.83
CA GLU A 18 0.76 9.35 24.77
C GLU A 18 0.24 8.47 25.92
N LEU A 19 -0.92 8.79 26.49
CA LEU A 19 -1.56 7.91 27.48
C LEU A 19 -1.89 6.52 26.89
N ARG A 20 -2.32 6.48 25.62
CA ARG A 20 -2.58 5.19 24.94
C ARG A 20 -1.29 4.39 24.75
N ARG A 21 -0.17 5.04 24.41
CA ARG A 21 1.16 4.40 24.29
C ARG A 21 1.66 3.86 25.63
N ALA A 22 1.35 4.53 26.73
CA ALA A 22 1.63 4.07 28.08
C ALA A 22 0.73 2.89 28.56
N GLY A 23 -0.17 2.39 27.70
CA GLY A 23 -1.01 1.23 27.98
C GLY A 23 -2.39 1.54 28.56
N ALA A 24 -2.76 2.82 28.72
CA ALA A 24 -4.07 3.20 29.22
C ALA A 24 -5.20 2.74 28.26
N THR A 25 -6.32 2.32 28.84
CA THR A 25 -7.56 2.04 28.10
C THR A 25 -8.27 3.33 27.70
N TYR A 26 -9.13 3.31 26.68
CA TYR A 26 -9.89 4.49 26.27
C TYR A 26 -10.80 5.07 27.36
N ALA A 27 -11.23 4.24 28.32
CA ALA A 27 -11.96 4.71 29.49
C ALA A 27 -11.05 5.54 30.40
N GLN A 28 -9.89 4.98 30.78
CA GLN A 28 -8.89 5.67 31.61
C GLN A 28 -8.37 6.97 30.97
N ILE A 29 -8.22 6.99 29.64
CA ILE A 29 -7.85 8.20 28.89
C ILE A 29 -8.97 9.25 28.97
N GLY A 30 -10.22 8.82 28.85
CA GLY A 30 -11.38 9.69 29.03
C GLY A 30 -11.42 10.31 30.43
N ASP A 31 -11.24 9.48 31.45
CA ASP A 31 -11.20 9.92 32.84
C ASP A 31 -10.05 10.92 33.10
N ALA A 32 -8.86 10.65 32.54
CA ALA A 32 -7.69 11.53 32.66
C ALA A 32 -7.84 12.88 31.95
N LEU A 33 -8.57 12.91 30.83
CA LEU A 33 -8.76 14.13 30.00
C LEU A 33 -10.10 14.83 30.25
N GLY A 34 -10.95 14.30 31.15
CA GLY A 34 -12.27 14.85 31.44
C GLY A 34 -13.27 14.70 30.28
N VAL A 35 -13.13 13.66 29.45
CA VAL A 35 -14.00 13.40 28.29
C VAL A 35 -14.57 11.99 28.31
N ASN A 36 -15.66 11.76 27.58
CA ASN A 36 -16.19 10.40 27.47
C ASN A 36 -15.25 9.48 26.66
N ARG A 37 -15.39 8.16 26.87
CA ARG A 37 -14.62 7.11 26.19
C ARG A 37 -14.59 7.25 24.66
N LYS A 38 -15.71 7.64 24.04
CA LYS A 38 -15.82 7.77 22.57
C LYS A 38 -14.98 8.95 22.08
N THR A 39 -15.00 10.07 22.78
CA THR A 39 -14.16 11.24 22.50
C THR A 39 -12.68 10.93 22.69
N ALA A 40 -12.31 10.21 23.76
CA ALA A 40 -10.94 9.75 23.97
C ALA A 40 -10.45 8.85 22.82
N TRP A 41 -11.29 7.91 22.35
CA TRP A 41 -10.98 7.10 21.18
C TRP A 41 -10.78 7.96 19.92
N ASN A 42 -11.68 8.92 19.65
CA ASN A 42 -11.56 9.82 18.51
C ASN A 42 -10.25 10.63 18.55
N TYR A 43 -9.85 11.11 19.73
CA TYR A 43 -8.61 11.86 19.91
C TYR A 43 -7.37 11.02 19.60
N VAL A 44 -7.34 9.78 20.10
CA VAL A 44 -6.27 8.83 19.78
C VAL A 44 -6.22 8.54 18.28
N GLN A 45 -7.36 8.29 17.64
CA GLN A 45 -7.40 8.00 16.20
C GLN A 45 -6.96 9.20 15.37
N ALA A 46 -7.39 10.41 15.71
CA ALA A 46 -6.99 11.64 15.02
C ALA A 46 -5.48 11.88 15.13
N ALA A 47 -4.90 11.71 16.32
CA ALA A 47 -3.46 11.84 16.54
C ALA A 47 -2.65 10.79 15.77
N LEU A 48 -3.11 9.53 15.76
CA LEU A 48 -2.46 8.45 15.01
C LEU A 48 -2.57 8.67 13.50
N ALA A 49 -3.70 9.14 13.01
CA ALA A 49 -3.89 9.47 11.60
C ALA A 49 -3.03 10.65 11.15
N GLU A 50 -2.90 11.68 11.99
CA GLU A 50 -2.01 12.82 11.70
C GLU A 50 -0.55 12.38 11.67
N ARG A 51 -0.09 11.62 12.68
CA ARG A 51 1.26 11.04 12.65
C ARG A 51 1.45 10.12 11.46
N ALA A 52 0.45 9.34 11.08
CA ALA A 52 0.52 8.51 9.88
C ALA A 52 0.56 9.34 8.60
N ARG A 53 -0.01 10.56 8.56
CA ARG A 53 0.15 11.50 7.43
C ARG A 53 1.54 12.14 7.40
N GLU A 54 2.08 12.50 8.56
CA GLU A 54 3.41 13.11 8.71
C GLU A 54 4.54 12.08 8.53
N THR A 55 4.29 10.82 8.86
CA THR A 55 5.25 9.71 8.86
C THR A 55 4.96 8.70 7.74
N ALA A 56 3.89 8.85 6.95
CA ALA A 56 3.75 8.08 5.71
C ALA A 56 4.94 8.48 4.86
N PRO A 57 5.92 7.59 4.65
CA PRO A 57 6.97 7.90 3.71
C PRO A 57 6.26 8.19 2.39
N ASP A 58 6.66 9.27 1.71
CA ASP A 58 6.25 9.45 0.33
C ASP A 58 6.58 8.14 -0.37
N ARG A 59 5.53 7.43 -0.79
CA ARG A 59 5.65 6.10 -1.39
C ARG A 59 6.66 6.16 -2.53
N ASP A 60 6.71 7.27 -3.24
CA ASP A 60 7.61 7.48 -4.35
C ASP A 60 9.05 7.73 -3.87
N ALA A 61 9.26 8.37 -2.71
CA ALA A 61 10.58 8.48 -2.08
C ALA A 61 11.13 7.12 -1.62
N LEU A 62 10.31 6.25 -1.03
CA LEU A 62 10.73 4.88 -0.69
C LEU A 62 11.06 4.05 -1.92
N ILE A 63 10.26 4.19 -2.97
CA ILE A 63 10.54 3.53 -4.26
C ILE A 63 11.87 4.03 -4.81
N GLY A 64 12.13 5.34 -4.75
CA GLY A 64 13.40 5.95 -5.17
C GLY A 64 14.61 5.41 -4.41
N GLU A 65 14.53 5.33 -3.08
CA GLU A 65 15.61 4.76 -2.25
C GLU A 65 15.86 3.28 -2.58
N GLN A 66 14.78 2.51 -2.75
CA GLN A 66 14.89 1.10 -3.11
C GLN A 66 15.50 0.89 -4.49
N ILE A 67 15.20 1.75 -5.47
CA ILE A 67 15.82 1.73 -6.81
C ILE A 67 17.32 2.00 -6.69
N ALA A 68 17.72 3.04 -5.95
CA ALA A 68 19.14 3.38 -5.78
C ALA A 68 19.96 2.23 -5.16
N ILE A 69 19.38 1.51 -4.20
CA ILE A 69 19.99 0.31 -3.62
C ILE A 69 20.14 -0.80 -4.67
N LEU A 70 19.11 -1.05 -5.48
CA LEU A 70 19.14 -2.06 -6.54
C LEU A 70 20.18 -1.73 -7.61
N ASP A 71 20.28 -0.47 -8.01
CA ASP A 71 21.28 0.00 -8.99
C ASP A 71 22.71 -0.25 -8.47
N THR A 72 22.96 0.07 -7.20
CA THR A 72 24.27 -0.20 -6.56
C THR A 72 24.63 -1.69 -6.60
N VAL A 73 23.66 -2.58 -6.35
CA VAL A 73 23.86 -4.04 -6.42
C VAL A 73 24.14 -4.49 -7.86
N LEU A 74 23.40 -3.95 -8.83
CA LEU A 74 23.57 -4.27 -10.24
C LEU A 74 24.94 -3.81 -10.74
N GLU A 75 25.36 -2.58 -10.45
CA GLU A 75 26.69 -2.07 -10.80
C GLU A 75 27.82 -2.96 -10.28
N GLY A 76 27.71 -3.43 -9.04
CA GLY A 76 28.74 -4.28 -8.42
C GLY A 76 28.80 -5.71 -8.95
N LEU A 77 27.66 -6.29 -9.34
CA LEU A 77 27.56 -7.71 -9.66
C LEU A 77 27.43 -8.03 -11.15
N LEU A 78 26.96 -7.09 -11.97
CA LEU A 78 26.85 -7.28 -13.43
C LEU A 78 28.16 -7.73 -14.08
N PRO A 79 29.34 -7.15 -13.78
CA PRO A 79 30.59 -7.59 -14.39
C PRO A 79 30.98 -9.03 -14.03
N LYS A 80 30.62 -9.50 -12.82
CA LYS A 80 30.87 -10.88 -12.38
C LYS A 80 29.90 -11.86 -13.01
N ALA A 81 28.62 -11.49 -13.05
CA ALA A 81 27.59 -12.26 -13.74
C ALA A 81 27.92 -12.44 -15.23
N ALA A 82 28.37 -11.38 -15.90
CA ALA A 82 28.79 -11.42 -17.31
C ALA A 82 29.99 -12.34 -17.56
N LYS A 83 30.83 -12.59 -16.54
CA LYS A 83 31.94 -13.55 -16.60
C LYS A 83 31.53 -15.00 -16.27
N GLY A 84 30.24 -15.23 -16.04
CA GLY A 84 29.70 -16.57 -15.77
C GLY A 84 29.70 -16.98 -14.30
N GLU A 85 29.95 -16.06 -13.35
CA GLU A 85 29.80 -16.38 -11.93
C GLU A 85 28.32 -16.62 -11.60
N THR A 86 27.94 -17.88 -11.41
CA THR A 86 26.55 -18.30 -11.23
C THR A 86 25.86 -17.60 -10.07
N ARG A 87 26.56 -17.42 -8.95
CA ARG A 87 25.97 -16.76 -7.78
C ARG A 87 25.71 -15.27 -8.02
N ALA A 88 26.59 -14.59 -8.76
CA ALA A 88 26.37 -13.19 -9.14
C ALA A 88 25.19 -13.08 -10.12
N ALA A 89 25.10 -13.99 -11.09
CA ALA A 89 23.99 -14.02 -12.05
C ALA A 89 22.63 -14.22 -11.35
N GLU A 90 22.54 -15.12 -10.37
CA GLU A 90 21.31 -15.30 -9.57
C GLU A 90 20.88 -14.02 -8.83
N VAL A 91 21.82 -13.30 -8.24
CA VAL A 91 21.53 -12.06 -7.50
C VAL A 91 21.12 -10.95 -8.47
N VAL A 92 21.79 -10.81 -9.61
CA VAL A 92 21.44 -9.86 -10.67
C VAL A 92 20.01 -10.12 -11.18
N LEU A 93 19.65 -11.38 -11.47
CA LEU A 93 18.30 -11.73 -11.92
C LEU A 93 17.23 -11.36 -10.89
N LYS A 94 17.50 -11.57 -9.59
CA LYS A 94 16.58 -11.18 -8.51
C LYS A 94 16.45 -9.66 -8.37
N ALA A 95 17.55 -8.93 -8.54
CA ALA A 95 17.53 -7.47 -8.51
C ALA A 95 16.72 -6.89 -9.69
N LEU A 96 16.94 -7.43 -10.91
CA LEU A 96 16.18 -7.03 -12.10
C LEU A 96 14.69 -7.36 -11.99
N ASP A 97 14.33 -8.51 -11.43
CA ASP A 97 12.93 -8.86 -11.17
C ASP A 97 12.25 -7.89 -10.18
N ARG A 98 12.97 -7.39 -9.16
CA ARG A 98 12.42 -6.34 -8.28
C ARG A 98 12.35 -4.99 -8.95
N HIS A 99 13.33 -4.66 -9.78
CA HIS A 99 13.32 -3.46 -10.61
C HIS A 99 12.09 -3.46 -11.54
N ALA A 100 11.85 -4.54 -12.27
CA ALA A 100 10.70 -4.67 -13.18
C ALA A 100 9.35 -4.48 -12.46
N ARG A 101 9.20 -5.01 -11.25
CA ARG A 101 7.99 -4.81 -10.43
C ARG A 101 7.82 -3.37 -9.93
N LEU A 102 8.90 -2.70 -9.52
CA LEU A 102 8.84 -1.30 -9.07
C LEU A 102 8.48 -0.35 -10.21
N PHE A 103 8.99 -0.61 -11.42
CA PHE A 103 8.68 0.15 -12.63
C PHE A 103 7.40 -0.30 -13.35
N GLY A 104 6.76 -1.40 -12.91
CA GLY A 104 5.56 -1.93 -13.53
C GLY A 104 5.79 -2.54 -14.92
N LEU A 105 7.03 -2.93 -15.26
CA LEU A 105 7.38 -3.51 -16.57
C LEU A 105 6.70 -4.87 -16.81
N ASP A 106 6.36 -5.58 -15.73
CA ASP A 106 5.65 -6.86 -15.77
C ASP A 106 4.13 -6.72 -15.60
N ALA A 107 3.58 -5.50 -15.71
CA ALA A 107 2.15 -5.30 -15.56
C ALA A 107 1.39 -6.04 -16.68
N PRO A 108 0.33 -6.81 -16.35
CA PRO A 108 -0.45 -7.52 -17.36
C PRO A 108 -1.08 -6.55 -18.35
N VAL A 109 -0.95 -6.85 -19.65
CA VAL A 109 -1.59 -6.09 -20.71
C VAL A 109 -3.10 -6.19 -20.53
N ARG A 110 -3.76 -5.08 -20.21
CA ARG A 110 -5.22 -5.02 -20.16
C ARG A 110 -5.78 -5.09 -21.58
N ILE A 111 -6.25 -6.26 -21.98
CA ILE A 111 -7.00 -6.42 -23.23
C ILE A 111 -8.43 -5.93 -22.97
N LYS A 112 -8.80 -4.80 -23.57
CA LYS A 112 -10.22 -4.41 -23.69
C LYS A 112 -10.84 -5.28 -24.77
N ALA A 113 -11.58 -6.30 -24.37
CA ALA A 113 -12.45 -7.01 -25.29
C ALA A 113 -13.72 -6.19 -25.50
N GLU A 114 -13.92 -5.68 -26.72
CA GLU A 114 -15.20 -5.10 -27.11
C GLU A 114 -16.22 -6.23 -27.33
N LEU A 115 -17.36 -6.11 -26.64
CA LEU A 115 -18.54 -6.94 -26.87
C LEU A 115 -19.25 -6.37 -28.10
N THR A 116 -19.13 -7.07 -29.23
CA THR A 116 -19.94 -6.77 -30.41
C THR A 116 -21.26 -7.54 -30.32
N ASP A 117 -22.31 -6.99 -30.91
CA ASP A 117 -23.63 -7.65 -30.97
C ASP A 117 -23.54 -9.05 -31.59
N GLU A 118 -22.67 -9.23 -32.60
CA GLU A 118 -22.37 -10.51 -33.24
C GLU A 118 -21.77 -11.53 -32.26
N ARG A 119 -20.86 -11.10 -31.38
CA ARG A 119 -20.24 -11.97 -30.38
C ARG A 119 -21.21 -12.36 -29.28
N ILE A 120 -22.11 -11.45 -28.90
CA ILE A 120 -23.20 -11.73 -27.95
C ILE A 120 -24.15 -12.78 -28.55
N ALA A 121 -24.58 -12.58 -29.79
CA ALA A 121 -25.43 -13.52 -30.51
C ALA A 121 -24.79 -14.91 -30.60
N ARG A 122 -23.49 -14.98 -30.90
CA ARG A 122 -22.75 -16.25 -30.96
C ARG A 122 -22.67 -16.98 -29.62
N VAL A 123 -22.49 -16.25 -28.52
CA VAL A 123 -22.46 -16.84 -27.16
C VAL A 123 -23.83 -17.39 -26.77
N MET A 124 -24.91 -16.67 -27.11
CA MET A 124 -26.28 -17.13 -26.85
C MET A 124 -26.60 -18.40 -27.64
N GLN A 125 -26.24 -18.44 -28.92
CA GLN A 125 -26.43 -19.61 -29.77
C GLN A 125 -25.68 -20.84 -29.23
N LEU A 126 -24.43 -20.66 -28.79
CA LEU A 126 -23.63 -21.74 -28.22
C LEU A 126 -24.22 -22.27 -26.90
N ALA A 127 -24.81 -21.39 -26.08
CA ALA A 127 -25.46 -21.79 -24.84
C ALA A 127 -26.71 -22.67 -25.10
N GLU A 128 -27.44 -22.36 -26.17
CA GLU A 128 -28.60 -23.15 -26.61
C GLU A 128 -28.16 -24.53 -27.14
N GLU A 129 -27.14 -24.57 -27.99
CA GLU A 129 -26.56 -25.84 -28.50
C GLU A 129 -26.05 -26.75 -27.37
N ILE A 130 -25.42 -26.18 -26.33
CA ILE A 130 -24.96 -26.96 -25.16
C ILE A 130 -26.14 -27.52 -24.36
N ALA A 131 -27.24 -26.79 -24.25
CA ALA A 131 -28.44 -27.25 -23.55
C ALA A 131 -29.13 -28.43 -24.27
N GLU A 132 -29.09 -28.44 -25.61
CA GLU A 132 -29.64 -29.52 -26.43
C GLU A 132 -28.80 -30.80 -26.39
N VAL A 133 -27.46 -30.70 -26.35
CA VAL A 133 -26.55 -31.86 -26.28
C VAL A 133 -26.56 -32.53 -24.90
N GLY A 134 -27.05 -31.83 -23.87
CA GLY A 134 -27.17 -32.35 -22.50
C GLY A 134 -28.45 -33.17 -22.21
N GLN A 135 -29.37 -33.31 -23.16
CA GLN A 135 -30.56 -34.18 -23.08
C GLN A 135 -30.34 -35.52 -23.77
#